data_AF-A0A8D8QKY9-F1
#
_entry.id   AF-A0A8D8QKY9-F1
#
_cell.length_a   1.000
_cell.length_b   1.000
_cell.length_c   1.000
_cell.angle_alpha   90.00
_cell.angle_beta   90.00
_cell.angle_gamma   90.00
#
_symmetry.space_group_name_H-M   'P 1'
#
loop_
_entity.id
_entity.type
_entity.pdbx_description
1 polymer ?
#
loop_
_entity_poly.entity_id
_entity_poly.type
_entity_poly.pdbx_seq_one_letter_code
_entity_poly.pdbx_strand_id
1 'polypeptide(L)'
;MHALTRTKYPCPECPKEFLSKPILTQHIHSNHNPEANGKVKPFQCTLCEKKYSFKSKLSTHMKTHAQSPSIACPICGKPFHRKDVMKNHLATHLGRNMAATTAS
;
A
#
# COMPACT_ATOMS: atom_id res chain seq x y z
N MET A 1 17.74 32.15 -10.05
CA MET A 1 17.29 30.77 -10.32
C MET A 1 17.68 29.89 -9.13
N HIS A 2 16.87 29.79 -8.07
CA HIS A 2 17.20 28.86 -6.98
C HIS A 2 16.83 27.45 -7.45
N ALA A 3 17.83 26.69 -7.87
CA ALA A 3 17.67 25.27 -8.14
C ALA A 3 17.37 24.57 -6.81
N LEU A 4 16.09 24.30 -6.56
CA LEU A 4 15.67 23.42 -5.49
C LEU A 4 16.09 22.00 -5.87
N THR A 5 17.36 21.65 -5.62
CA THR A 5 17.83 20.28 -5.75
C THR A 5 16.97 19.44 -4.82
N ARG A 6 16.08 18.64 -5.40
CA ARG A 6 15.22 17.72 -4.67
C ARG A 6 16.13 16.78 -3.88
N THR A 7 16.25 17.02 -2.58
CA THR A 7 17.11 16.23 -1.70
C THR A 7 16.71 14.76 -1.80
N LYS A 8 17.60 13.95 -2.36
CA LYS A 8 17.47 12.49 -2.39
C LYS A 8 18.02 11.91 -1.10
N TYR A 9 17.56 10.72 -0.77
CA TYR A 9 17.96 9.96 0.41
C TYR A 9 18.69 8.69 -0.04
N PRO A 10 20.03 8.73 -0.15
CA PRO A 10 20.82 7.58 -0.60
C PRO A 10 20.86 6.49 0.47
N CYS A 11 20.89 5.23 0.03
CA CYS A 11 21.10 4.10 0.91
C CYS A 11 22.58 3.96 1.29
N PRO A 12 22.91 3.76 2.58
CA PRO A 12 24.30 3.59 3.00
C PRO A 12 24.90 2.22 2.61
N GLU A 13 24.06 1.23 2.28
CA GLU A 13 24.49 -0.15 2.06
C GLU A 13 24.37 -0.59 0.58
N CYS A 14 23.80 0.26 -0.29
CA CYS A 14 23.68 -0.04 -1.72
C CYS A 14 23.53 1.25 -2.55
N PRO A 15 23.71 1.21 -3.89
CA PRO A 15 23.68 2.41 -4.74
C PRO A 15 22.26 2.99 -4.96
N LYS A 16 21.22 2.51 -4.27
CA LYS A 16 19.85 3.00 -4.46
C LYS A 16 19.61 4.32 -3.74
N GLU A 17 18.87 5.20 -4.39
CA GLU A 17 18.44 6.49 -3.84
C GLU A 17 16.91 6.56 -3.74
N PHE A 18 16.41 7.25 -2.71
CA PHE A 18 14.98 7.35 -2.45
C PHE A 18 14.52 8.80 -2.35
N LEU A 19 13.22 8.97 -2.55
CA LEU A 19 12.59 10.29 -2.58
C LEU A 19 12.26 10.84 -1.18
N SER A 20 12.31 10.00 -0.14
CA SER A 20 12.03 10.39 1.24
C SER A 20 12.71 9.46 2.25
N LYS A 21 13.00 9.98 3.44
CA LYS A 21 13.55 9.18 4.57
C LYS A 21 12.70 7.94 4.87
N PRO A 22 11.35 8.00 4.97
CA PRO A 22 10.55 6.83 5.30
C PRO A 22 10.69 5.68 4.31
N ILE A 23 10.84 5.99 3.01
CA ILE A 23 11.02 4.97 1.97
C ILE A 23 12.43 4.36 2.07
N LEU A 24 13.46 5.18 2.32
CA LEU A 24 14.82 4.70 2.56
C LEU A 24 14.89 3.78 3.79
N THR A 25 14.33 4.20 4.92
CA THR A 25 14.30 3.42 6.16
C THR A 25 13.62 2.06 5.95
N GLN A 26 12.51 2.04 5.22
CA GLN A 26 11.85 0.79 4.87
C GLN A 26 12.70 -0.11 3.96
N HIS A 27 13.39 0.50 2.99
CA HIS A 27 14.28 -0.25 2.11
C HIS A 27 15.39 -0.93 2.91
N ILE A 28 16.07 -0.22 3.81
CA ILE A 28 17.14 -0.77 4.66
C ILE A 28 16.60 -1.93 5.49
N HIS A 29 15.49 -1.73 6.22
CA HIS A 29 14.90 -2.79 7.04
C HIS A 29 14.48 -4.04 6.25
N SER A 30 14.06 -3.88 5.00
CA SER A 30 13.52 -5.01 4.21
C SER A 30 14.58 -5.74 3.38
N ASN A 31 15.69 -5.08 3.04
CA ASN A 31 16.67 -5.59 2.09
C ASN A 31 18.06 -5.82 2.70
N HIS A 32 18.39 -5.09 3.78
CA HIS A 32 19.73 -5.07 4.35
C HIS A 32 19.80 -5.55 5.80
N ASN A 33 18.64 -5.66 6.47
CA ASN A 33 18.56 -6.32 7.78
C ASN A 33 17.80 -7.67 7.69
N PRO A 34 18.48 -8.76 7.27
CA PRO A 34 17.87 -10.08 7.18
C PRO A 34 17.90 -10.90 8.50
N GLU A 35 18.44 -10.38 9.60
CA GLU A 35 18.72 -11.19 10.81
C GLU A 35 17.46 -11.75 11.51
N ALA A 36 16.29 -11.15 11.25
CA ALA A 36 15.02 -11.74 11.62
C ALA A 36 14.52 -12.65 10.49
N ASN A 37 14.66 -13.97 10.69
CA ASN A 37 14.24 -15.12 9.87
C ASN A 37 12.87 -15.00 9.14
N GLY A 38 12.77 -14.06 8.19
CA GLY A 38 11.57 -13.77 7.42
C GLY A 38 11.13 -12.31 7.52
N LYS A 39 11.23 -11.60 6.38
CA LYS A 39 10.61 -10.28 6.08
C LYS A 39 10.29 -9.46 7.32
N VAL A 40 11.16 -8.50 7.68
CA VAL A 40 10.87 -7.52 8.72
C VAL A 40 9.50 -6.89 8.44
N LYS A 41 8.56 -7.15 9.34
CA LYS A 41 7.18 -6.64 9.30
C LYS A 41 6.98 -5.78 10.55
N PRO A 42 7.53 -4.56 10.58
CA PRO A 42 7.59 -3.75 11.79
C PRO A 42 6.21 -3.22 12.20
N PHE A 43 5.21 -3.32 11.31
CA PHE A 43 3.87 -2.81 11.56
C PHE A 43 2.93 -3.96 11.95
N GLN A 44 2.74 -4.18 13.25
CA GLN A 44 1.80 -5.16 13.78
C GLN A 44 0.41 -4.57 13.96
N CYS A 45 -0.63 -5.34 13.62
CA CYS A 45 -2.01 -4.99 13.95
C CYS A 45 -2.27 -5.19 15.44
N THR A 46 -2.98 -4.25 16.04
CA THR A 46 -3.32 -4.28 17.47
C THR A 46 -4.56 -5.12 17.78
N LEU A 47 -5.33 -5.48 16.74
CA LEU A 47 -6.59 -6.23 16.87
C LEU A 47 -6.45 -7.70 16.43
N CYS A 48 -5.44 -8.01 15.61
CA CYS A 48 -5.03 -9.36 15.34
C CYS A 48 -3.51 -9.39 15.18
N GLU A 49 -2.84 -10.48 15.56
CA GLU A 49 -1.36 -10.57 15.60
C GLU A 49 -0.69 -10.52 14.21
N LYS A 50 -1.41 -10.15 13.15
CA LYS A 50 -0.90 -10.01 11.79
C LYS A 50 0.09 -8.85 11.69
N LYS A 51 1.23 -9.11 11.06
CA LYS A 51 2.31 -8.14 10.83
C LYS A 51 2.45 -7.78 9.35
N TYR A 52 2.79 -6.52 9.07
CA TYR A 52 2.94 -5.96 7.73
C TYR A 52 4.29 -5.24 7.56
N SER A 53 4.85 -5.30 6.35
CA SER A 53 6.12 -4.62 6.01
C SER A 53 5.95 -3.13 5.73
N PHE A 54 4.71 -2.66 5.54
CA PHE A 54 4.39 -1.26 5.20
C PHE A 54 3.26 -0.73 6.08
N LYS A 55 3.40 0.51 6.58
CA LYS A 55 2.35 1.21 7.33
C LYS A 55 1.05 1.32 6.53
N SER A 56 1.14 1.57 5.22
CA SER A 56 -0.01 1.65 4.32
C SER A 56 -0.78 0.31 4.22
N LYS A 57 -0.08 -0.81 4.29
CA LYS A 57 -0.69 -2.15 4.30
C LYS A 57 -1.40 -2.42 5.63
N LEU A 58 -0.77 -2.07 6.76
CA LEU A 58 -1.43 -2.13 8.07
C LEU A 58 -2.69 -1.24 8.10
N SER A 59 -2.59 0.02 7.67
CA SER A 59 -3.73 0.95 7.63
C SER A 59 -4.88 0.43 6.78
N THR A 60 -4.58 -0.15 5.62
CA THR A 60 -5.59 -0.79 4.77
C THR A 60 -6.23 -1.99 5.44
N HIS A 61 -5.43 -2.80 6.13
CA HIS A 61 -5.94 -3.93 6.90
C HIS A 61 -6.81 -3.50 8.08
N MET A 62 -6.51 -2.39 8.78
CA MET A 62 -7.38 -1.91 9.86
C MET A 62 -8.82 -1.65 9.41
N LYS A 63 -9.04 -1.36 8.12
CA LYS A 63 -10.38 -1.21 7.53
C LYS A 63 -11.19 -2.50 7.48
N THR A 64 -10.55 -3.66 7.63
CA THR A 64 -11.25 -4.95 7.75
C THR A 64 -11.74 -5.21 9.16
N HIS A 65 -11.16 -4.53 10.16
CA HIS A 65 -11.64 -4.59 11.54
C HIS A 65 -12.69 -3.51 11.83
N ALA A 66 -12.61 -2.37 11.15
CA ALA A 66 -13.66 -1.37 11.22
C ALA A 66 -14.92 -1.87 10.50
N GLN A 67 -16.09 -1.69 11.12
CA GLN A 67 -17.42 -1.74 10.46
C GLN A 67 -17.60 -0.53 9.52
N SER A 68 -16.53 -0.10 8.86
CA SER A 68 -16.49 1.06 7.98
C SER A 68 -17.44 0.84 6.80
N PRO A 69 -18.14 1.88 6.32
CA PRO A 69 -19.08 1.76 5.22
C PRO A 69 -18.41 1.08 4.03
N SER A 70 -18.83 -0.15 3.78
CA SER A 70 -18.40 -0.91 2.63
C SER A 70 -18.82 -0.19 1.37
N ILE A 71 -17.92 -0.13 0.39
CA ILE A 71 -18.24 0.37 -0.94
C ILE A 71 -18.97 -0.76 -1.66
N ALA A 72 -20.27 -0.60 -1.86
CA ALA A 72 -21.08 -1.59 -2.56
C ALA A 72 -20.83 -1.54 -4.06
N CYS A 73 -20.79 -2.70 -4.70
CA CYS A 73 -20.83 -2.80 -6.16
C CYS A 73 -22.16 -2.23 -6.68
N PRO A 74 -22.17 -1.27 -7.62
CA PRO A 74 -23.41 -0.72 -8.17
C PRO A 74 -24.23 -1.75 -9.00
N ILE A 75 -23.63 -2.86 -9.43
CA ILE A 75 -24.30 -3.88 -10.25
C ILE A 75 -24.95 -4.97 -9.39
N CYS A 76 -24.24 -5.45 -8.36
CA CYS A 76 -24.69 -6.61 -7.56
C CYS A 76 -24.79 -6.35 -6.05
N GLY A 77 -24.54 -5.13 -5.59
CA GLY A 77 -24.61 -4.75 -4.17
C GLY A 77 -23.49 -5.32 -3.29
N LYS A 78 -22.59 -6.16 -3.82
CA LYS A 78 -21.54 -6.82 -3.03
C LYS A 78 -20.62 -5.79 -2.33
N PRO A 79 -20.40 -5.89 -1.01
CA PRO A 79 -19.59 -4.93 -0.26
C PRO A 79 -18.08 -5.15 -0.44
N PHE A 80 -17.32 -4.05 -0.50
CA PHE A 80 -15.86 -4.06 -0.56
C PHE A 80 -15.23 -3.03 0.38
N HIS A 81 -14.14 -3.40 1.05
CA HIS A 81 -13.39 -2.50 1.94
C HIS A 81 -12.38 -1.59 1.21
N ARG A 82 -12.16 -1.79 -0.11
CA ARG A 82 -11.29 -0.93 -0.93
C ARG A 82 -11.88 -0.65 -2.31
N LYS A 83 -11.70 0.60 -2.79
CA LYS A 83 -12.15 1.06 -4.11
C LYS A 83 -11.52 0.30 -5.27
N ASP A 84 -10.22 0.01 -5.20
CA ASP A 84 -9.49 -0.67 -6.26
C ASP A 84 -9.93 -2.14 -6.41
N VAL A 85 -10.23 -2.82 -5.31
CA VAL A 85 -10.78 -4.18 -5.32
C VAL A 85 -12.18 -4.18 -5.91
N MET A 86 -13.03 -3.22 -5.54
CA MET A 86 -14.36 -3.03 -6.13
C MET A 86 -14.26 -2.74 -7.63
N LYS A 87 -13.33 -1.89 -8.07
CA LYS A 87 -13.11 -1.58 -9.50
C LYS A 87 -12.66 -2.81 -10.28
N ASN A 88 -11.77 -3.62 -9.71
CA ASN A 88 -11.37 -4.89 -10.33
C ASN A 88 -12.55 -5.88 -10.38
N HIS A 89 -13.39 -5.91 -9.34
CA HIS A 89 -14.62 -6.69 -9.36
C HIS A 89 -15.62 -6.20 -10.42
N LEU A 90 -15.77 -4.89 -10.63
CA LEU A 90 -16.62 -4.35 -11.68
C LEU A 90 -16.21 -4.85 -13.08
N ALA A 91 -14.92 -5.07 -13.30
CA ALA A 91 -14.43 -5.64 -14.55
C ALA A 91 -14.92 -7.09 -14.79
N THR A 92 -15.35 -7.82 -13.75
CA THR A 92 -15.94 -9.16 -13.90
C THR A 92 -17.39 -9.11 -14.39
N HIS A 93 -18.12 -8.03 -14.10
CA HIS A 93 -19.49 -7.83 -14.60
C HIS A 93 -19.49 -7.36 -16.06
N LEU A 94 -18.54 -6.51 -16.42
CA LEU A 94 -18.45 -5.89 -17.73
C LEU A 94 -17.64 -6.71 -18.76
N GLY A 95 -17.19 -7.91 -18.40
CA GLY A 95 -16.40 -8.75 -19.30
C GLY A 95 -15.12 -8.05 -19.77
N ARG A 96 -14.23 -7.71 -18.84
CA ARG A 96 -12.81 -7.35 -19.12
C ARG A 96 -12.64 -6.23 -20.18
N ASN A 97 -13.06 -5.00 -19.86
CA ASN A 97 -12.36 -3.76 -20.25
C ASN A 97 -13.07 -2.52 -19.68
N MET A 98 -12.50 -1.94 -18.62
CA MET A 98 -12.68 -0.53 -18.26
C MET A 98 -11.28 0.05 -18.09
N ALA A 99 -10.63 0.30 -19.24
CA ALA A 99 -9.61 1.33 -19.31
C ALA A 99 -10.25 2.64 -18.83
N ALA A 100 -9.47 3.40 -18.08
CA ALA A 100 -9.89 4.55 -17.31
C ALA A 100 -10.88 5.49 -18.03
N THR A 101 -12.07 5.64 -17.46
CA THR A 101 -12.95 6.78 -17.70
C THR A 101 -13.46 7.30 -16.38
N THR A 102 -12.76 8.31 -15.86
CA THR A 102 -13.40 9.55 -15.41
C THR A 102 -12.44 10.67 -15.77
N ALA A 103 -12.70 11.27 -16.93
CA ALA A 103 -12.30 12.63 -17.25
C ALA A 103 -13.27 13.62 -16.57
N SER A 104 -12.79 14.85 -16.42
CA SER A 104 -13.40 16.08 -15.86
C SER A 104 -13.03 16.35 -14.39
#